data_AF-A0A9N7VA23-F1
#
_entry.id   AF-A0A9N7VA23-F1
#
_cell.length_a   1.000
_cell.length_b   1.000
_cell.length_c   1.000
_cell.angle_alpha   90.00
_cell.angle_beta   90.00
_cell.angle_gamma   90.00
#
_symmetry.space_group_name_H-M   'P 1'
#
loop_
_entity.id
_entity.type
_entity.pdbx_description
1 polymer ?
#
loop_
_entity_poly.entity_id
_entity_poly.type
_entity_poly.pdbx_seq_one_letter_code
_entity_poly.pdbx_strand_id
1 'polypeptide(L)'
;MVNCCGLLNTNNEPVPLKSIEVELEVRDHVATVVSTLNYENKEDKPLEAVFVFPLPGDAAVCHFSAQIGQTQIVAEVKEKQKAREEYDDALSSGQQAFLLEESEQSPDIFTLSVGSLPPGESASIRLEYVIELAGAGG
;
A
#
# COMPACT_ATOMS: atom_id res chain seq x y z
N MET A 1 -3.83 -1.11 -18.02
CA MET A 1 -2.59 -0.34 -17.81
C MET A 1 -2.82 0.60 -16.64
N VAL A 2 -2.30 0.24 -15.47
CA VAL A 2 -2.21 1.17 -14.34
C VAL A 2 -0.99 2.05 -14.64
N ASN A 3 -1.21 3.30 -15.04
CA ASN A 3 -0.14 4.20 -15.51
C ASN A 3 0.56 4.98 -14.38
N CYS A 4 0.08 4.86 -13.12
CA CYS A 4 0.60 5.61 -11.98
C CYS A 4 0.70 4.69 -10.75
N CYS A 5 1.84 4.71 -10.06
CA CYS A 5 2.07 4.02 -8.80
C CYS A 5 2.26 5.06 -7.68
N GLY A 6 2.12 4.63 -6.42
CA GLY A 6 2.15 5.46 -5.23
C GLY A 6 0.74 5.73 -4.69
N LEU A 7 0.58 6.80 -3.92
CA LEU A 7 -0.72 7.21 -3.39
C LEU A 7 -1.48 8.02 -4.47
N LEU A 8 -2.66 7.56 -4.84
CA LEU A 8 -3.52 8.16 -5.85
C LEU A 8 -4.84 8.62 -5.24
N ASN A 9 -5.40 9.71 -5.76
CA ASN A 9 -6.77 10.10 -5.42
C ASN A 9 -7.80 9.31 -6.27
N THR A 10 -9.10 9.52 -6.03
CA THR A 10 -10.20 8.88 -6.80
C THR A 10 -10.25 9.24 -8.28
N ASN A 11 -9.54 10.28 -8.72
CA ASN A 11 -9.38 10.63 -10.13
C ASN A 11 -8.13 9.99 -10.77
N ASN A 12 -7.44 9.08 -10.08
CA ASN A 12 -6.14 8.51 -10.44
C ASN A 12 -4.99 9.55 -10.56
N GLU A 13 -5.12 10.70 -9.90
CA GLU A 13 -4.07 11.70 -9.84
C GLU A 13 -3.14 11.42 -8.64
N PRO A 14 -1.81 11.53 -8.81
CA PRO A 14 -0.87 11.24 -7.73
C PRO A 14 -0.93 12.30 -6.64
N VAL A 15 -0.98 11.83 -5.39
CA VAL A 15 -0.78 12.68 -4.20
C VAL A 15 0.73 12.97 -4.07
N PRO A 16 1.13 14.23 -3.80
CA PRO A 16 2.55 14.58 -3.70
C PRO A 16 3.31 13.75 -2.65
N LEU A 17 4.30 12.99 -3.13
CA LEU A 17 5.29 12.32 -2.27
C LEU A 17 6.29 13.35 -1.72
N LYS A 18 6.47 13.37 -0.40
CA LYS A 18 7.39 14.27 0.31
C LYS A 18 8.74 13.64 0.56
N SER A 19 8.75 12.37 0.96
CA SER A 19 9.97 11.61 1.16
C SER A 19 9.71 10.13 0.97
N ILE A 20 10.78 9.42 0.63
CA ILE A 20 10.81 7.97 0.62
C ILE A 20 12.08 7.51 1.34
N GLU A 21 11.92 6.53 2.21
CA GLU A 21 13.01 5.82 2.88
C GLU A 21 12.87 4.35 2.53
N VAL A 22 13.98 3.74 2.13
CA VAL A 22 14.02 2.32 1.78
C VAL A 22 15.18 1.69 2.54
N GLU A 23 14.83 0.74 3.41
CA GLU A 23 15.77 -0.09 4.14
C GLU A 23 15.75 -1.48 3.51
N LEU A 24 16.93 -2.05 3.30
CA LEU A 24 17.09 -3.35 2.69
C LEU A 24 18.07 -4.18 3.49
N GLU A 25 17.67 -5.38 3.87
CA GLU A 25 18.52 -6.37 4.52
C GLU A 25 18.59 -7.62 3.65
N VAL A 26 19.80 -8.09 3.34
CA VAL A 26 20.00 -9.36 2.62
C VAL A 26 20.54 -10.40 3.59
N ARG A 27 19.87 -11.55 3.65
CA ARG A 27 20.32 -12.74 4.36
C ARG A 27 20.29 -13.93 3.40
N ASP A 28 21.46 -14.51 3.17
CA ASP A 28 21.66 -15.58 2.17
C ASP A 28 21.09 -15.18 0.80
N HIS A 29 20.00 -15.81 0.36
CA HIS A 29 19.34 -15.59 -0.93
C HIS A 29 17.98 -14.89 -0.77
N VAL A 30 17.73 -14.23 0.36
CA VAL A 30 16.48 -13.50 0.61
C VAL A 30 16.80 -12.04 0.93
N ALA A 31 16.11 -11.12 0.27
CA ALA A 31 16.10 -9.71 0.62
C ALA A 31 14.80 -9.35 1.33
N THR A 32 14.91 -8.76 2.51
CA THR A 32 13.81 -8.07 3.20
C THR A 32 13.90 -6.58 2.85
N VAL A 33 12.80 -6.03 2.34
CA VAL A 33 12.71 -4.63 1.95
C VAL A 33 11.62 -3.96 2.78
N VAL A 34 11.98 -2.86 3.42
CA VAL A 34 11.06 -1.98 4.15
C VAL A 34 11.06 -0.63 3.43
N SER A 35 9.90 -0.22 2.94
CA SER A 35 9.70 1.08 2.31
C SER A 35 8.76 1.93 3.15
N THR A 36 9.21 3.14 3.52
CA THR A 36 8.41 4.15 4.19
C THR A 36 8.22 5.35 3.25
N LEU A 37 6.98 5.59 2.82
CA LEU A 37 6.62 6.65 1.88
C LEU A 37 5.73 7.69 2.60
N ASN A 38 6.18 8.95 2.62
CA ASN A 38 5.44 10.03 3.23
C ASN A 38 4.79 10.91 2.17
N TYR A 39 3.48 11.08 2.25
CA TYR A 39 2.66 11.90 1.37
C TYR A 39 2.00 13.05 2.14
N GLU A 40 1.62 14.10 1.43
CA GLU A 40 0.86 15.21 2.00
C GLU A 40 -0.28 15.62 1.08
N ASN A 41 -1.48 15.77 1.63
CA ASN A 41 -2.57 16.39 0.91
C ASN A 41 -2.37 17.91 0.88
N LYS A 42 -1.97 18.45 -0.27
CA LYS A 42 -1.81 19.90 -0.48
C LYS A 42 -3.09 20.60 -0.96
N GLU A 43 -4.16 19.85 -1.17
CA GLU A 43 -5.44 20.40 -1.59
C GLU A 43 -6.18 21.00 -0.39
N ASP A 44 -7.07 21.96 -0.65
CA ASP A 44 -7.92 22.58 0.37
C ASP A 44 -9.15 21.72 0.75
N LYS A 45 -9.21 20.47 0.26
CA LYS A 45 -10.33 19.54 0.45
C LYS A 45 -9.81 18.13 0.82
N PRO A 46 -10.58 17.34 1.59
CA PRO A 46 -10.21 15.95 1.86
C PRO A 46 -10.17 15.16 0.54
N LEU A 47 -9.22 14.23 0.45
CA LEU A 47 -9.10 13.31 -0.67
C LEU A 47 -9.30 11.89 -0.20
N GLU A 48 -10.05 11.08 -0.93
CA GLU A 48 -10.01 9.63 -0.78
C GLU A 48 -8.81 9.10 -1.55
N ALA A 49 -7.98 8.31 -0.87
CA ALA A 49 -6.70 7.86 -1.38
C ALA A 49 -6.63 6.33 -1.51
N VAL A 50 -6.03 5.87 -2.61
CA VAL A 50 -5.69 4.46 -2.85
C VAL A 50 -4.19 4.39 -3.10
N PHE A 51 -3.51 3.53 -2.35
CA PHE A 51 -2.10 3.22 -2.56
C PHE A 51 -1.97 2.10 -3.57
N VAL A 52 -1.11 2.30 -4.57
CA VAL A 52 -0.84 1.35 -5.65
C VAL A 52 0.65 1.08 -5.70
N PHE A 53 1.06 -0.17 -5.57
CA PHE A 53 2.49 -0.52 -5.57
C PHE A 53 2.77 -1.76 -6.40
N PRO A 54 3.75 -1.70 -7.32
CA PRO A 54 4.19 -2.89 -8.03
C PRO A 54 5.06 -3.73 -7.10
N LEU A 55 4.70 -5.00 -6.93
CA LEU A 55 5.55 -5.99 -6.27
C LEU A 55 5.95 -7.08 -7.28
N PRO A 56 7.20 -7.53 -7.26
CA PRO A 56 7.61 -8.71 -8.03
C PRO A 56 6.71 -9.90 -7.70
N GLY A 57 6.35 -10.71 -8.70
CA GLY A 57 5.44 -11.84 -8.50
C GLY A 57 5.96 -12.95 -7.57
N ASP A 58 7.25 -12.94 -7.24
CA ASP A 58 7.92 -13.80 -6.27
C ASP A 58 8.11 -13.13 -4.89
N ALA A 59 7.63 -11.89 -4.72
CA ALA A 59 7.67 -11.19 -3.45
C ALA A 59 6.48 -11.57 -2.56
N ALA A 60 6.73 -11.66 -1.25
CA ALA A 60 5.69 -11.87 -0.24
C ALA A 60 5.60 -10.65 0.68
N VAL A 61 4.43 -10.02 0.75
CA VAL A 61 4.15 -8.92 1.68
C VAL A 61 4.09 -9.46 3.11
N CYS A 62 4.96 -8.95 3.97
CA CYS A 62 5.03 -9.35 5.38
C CYS A 62 4.24 -8.38 6.27
N HIS A 63 4.27 -7.08 5.96
CA HIS A 63 3.59 -6.07 6.73
C HIS A 63 3.20 -4.89 5.85
N PHE A 64 2.01 -4.34 6.10
CA PHE A 64 1.60 -3.07 5.54
C PHE A 64 0.89 -2.23 6.60
N SER A 65 1.24 -0.96 6.69
CA SER A 65 0.51 0.01 7.49
C SER A 65 0.49 1.40 6.87
N ALA A 66 -0.57 2.15 7.12
CA ALA A 66 -0.66 3.57 6.81
C ALA A 66 -0.98 4.37 8.08
N GLN A 67 -0.26 5.45 8.32
CA GLN A 67 -0.53 6.40 9.40
C GLN A 67 -1.05 7.69 8.80
N ILE A 68 -2.25 8.11 9.19
CA ILE A 68 -2.87 9.39 8.77
C ILE A 68 -3.16 10.21 10.02
N GLY A 69 -2.45 11.32 10.20
CA GLY A 69 -2.52 12.09 11.44
C GLY A 69 -2.26 11.20 12.66
N GLN A 70 -3.26 11.01 13.52
CA GLN A 70 -3.19 10.14 14.69
C GLN A 70 -3.71 8.71 14.46
N THR A 71 -4.35 8.44 13.32
CA THR A 71 -4.95 7.15 13.01
C THR A 71 -3.93 6.22 12.36
N GLN A 72 -3.66 5.09 13.00
CA GLN A 72 -2.88 4.01 12.41
C GLN A 72 -3.79 2.95 11.80
N ILE A 73 -3.48 2.60 10.57
CA ILE A 73 -4.11 1.56 9.79
C ILE A 73 -3.07 0.46 9.62
N VAL A 74 -3.40 -0.77 10.02
CA VAL A 74 -2.57 -1.94 9.77
C VAL A 74 -3.39 -2.88 8.90
N ALA A 75 -2.87 -3.24 7.73
CA ALA A 75 -3.55 -4.17 6.85
C ALA A 75 -3.29 -5.60 7.34
N GLU A 76 -4.35 -6.39 7.43
CA GLU A 76 -4.26 -7.83 7.65
C GLU A 76 -4.23 -8.52 6.28
N VAL A 77 -3.13 -9.18 5.95
CA VAL A 77 -3.01 -9.90 4.69
C VAL A 77 -3.85 -11.19 4.80
N LYS A 78 -4.99 -11.21 4.10
CA LYS A 78 -5.90 -12.36 4.04
C LYS A 78 -6.08 -12.84 2.61
N GLU A 79 -6.47 -14.11 2.45
CA GLU A 79 -6.85 -14.64 1.13
C GLU A 79 -7.97 -13.80 0.50
N LYS A 80 -7.78 -13.46 -0.79
CA LYS A 80 -8.55 -12.49 -1.59
C LYS A 80 -10.08 -12.55 -1.39
N GLN A 81 -10.66 -13.75 -1.41
CA GLN A 81 -12.11 -13.90 -1.35
C GLN A 81 -12.69 -13.59 0.04
N LYS A 82 -11.98 -14.00 1.09
CA LYS A 82 -12.36 -13.73 2.47
C LYS A 82 -12.16 -12.25 2.85
N ALA A 83 -11.14 -11.63 2.29
CA ALA A 83 -10.84 -10.22 2.52
C ALA A 83 -11.93 -9.28 1.97
N ARG A 84 -12.48 -9.58 0.77
CA ARG A 84 -13.58 -8.81 0.17
C ARG A 84 -14.86 -8.85 1.01
N GLU A 85 -15.26 -10.05 1.43
CA GLU A 85 -16.48 -10.26 2.23
C GLU A 85 -16.41 -9.49 3.56
N GLU A 86 -15.27 -9.57 4.26
CA GLU A 86 -15.08 -8.84 5.53
C GLU A 86 -15.00 -7.31 5.34
N TYR A 87 -14.44 -6.82 4.22
CA TYR A 87 -14.42 -5.39 3.89
C TYR A 87 -15.83 -4.83 3.65
N ASP A 88 -16.62 -5.51 2.82
CA ASP A 88 -17.98 -5.08 2.48
C ASP A 88 -18.90 -5.08 3.72
N ASP A 89 -18.75 -6.07 4.60
CA ASP A 89 -19.47 -6.15 5.89
C ASP A 89 -19.05 -5.03 6.85
N ALA A 90 -17.75 -4.73 6.96
CA ALA A 90 -17.24 -3.67 7.82
C ALA A 90 -17.66 -2.28 7.33
N LEU A 91 -17.62 -2.03 6.02
CA LEU A 91 -18.09 -0.80 5.40
C LEU A 91 -19.60 -0.60 5.63
N SER A 92 -20.38 -1.68 5.45
CA SER A 92 -21.84 -1.68 5.71
C SER A 92 -22.18 -1.43 7.18
N SER A 93 -21.26 -1.78 8.09
CA SER A 93 -21.39 -1.58 9.53
C SER A 93 -20.86 -0.23 10.02
N GLY A 94 -20.38 0.64 9.11
CA GLY A 94 -19.80 1.94 9.44
C GLY A 94 -18.41 1.87 10.09
N GLN A 95 -17.73 0.73 9.98
CA GLN A 95 -16.34 0.56 10.43
C GLN A 95 -15.39 0.92 9.28
N GLN A 96 -14.28 1.60 9.60
CA GLN A 96 -13.20 1.78 8.63
C GLN A 96 -12.49 0.45 8.41
N ALA A 97 -12.64 -0.11 7.21
CA ALA A 97 -11.89 -1.27 6.75
C ALA A 97 -10.95 -0.88 5.63
N PHE A 98 -9.85 -1.62 5.50
CA PHE A 98 -8.82 -1.39 4.49
C PHE A 98 -8.49 -2.74 3.86
N LEU A 99 -8.67 -2.81 2.54
CA LEU A 99 -8.54 -4.04 1.76
C LEU A 99 -7.28 -3.96 0.91
N LEU A 100 -6.41 -4.97 1.04
CA LEU A 100 -5.24 -5.17 0.17
C LEU A 100 -5.61 -6.23 -0.88
N GLU A 101 -5.51 -5.88 -2.16
CA GLU A 101 -5.81 -6.80 -3.26
C GLU A 101 -4.70 -6.85 -4.31
N GLU A 102 -4.43 -8.05 -4.81
CA GLU A 102 -3.74 -8.24 -6.09
C GLU A 102 -4.69 -7.89 -7.24
N SER A 103 -4.23 -7.05 -8.16
CA SER A 103 -5.03 -6.66 -9.33
C SER A 103 -5.31 -7.86 -10.23
N GLU A 104 -6.58 -8.08 -10.59
CA GLU A 104 -6.98 -9.21 -11.46
C GLU A 104 -6.34 -9.18 -12.85
N GLN A 105 -5.84 -8.01 -13.26
CA GLN A 105 -5.25 -7.79 -14.58
C GLN A 105 -3.72 -7.79 -14.56
N SER A 106 -3.10 -7.76 -13.38
CA SER A 106 -1.65 -7.67 -13.20
C SER A 106 -1.29 -8.22 -11.82
N PRO A 107 -0.85 -9.49 -11.70
CA PRO A 107 -0.54 -10.11 -10.41
C PRO A 107 0.58 -9.38 -9.67
N ASP A 108 1.40 -8.61 -10.39
CA ASP A 108 2.49 -7.82 -9.86
C ASP A 108 2.04 -6.46 -9.28
N ILE A 109 0.74 -6.17 -9.19
CA ILE A 109 0.22 -4.87 -8.73
C ILE A 109 -0.67 -5.06 -7.51
N PHE A 110 -0.26 -4.43 -6.41
CA PHE A 110 -0.99 -4.40 -5.16
C PHE A 110 -1.69 -3.06 -4.99
N THR A 111 -2.95 -3.11 -4.58
CA THR A 111 -3.76 -1.93 -4.28
C THR A 111 -4.31 -1.98 -2.88
N LEU A 112 -4.24 -0.86 -2.17
CA LEU A 112 -4.85 -0.69 -0.86
C LEU A 112 -5.62 0.63 -0.77
N SER A 113 -6.87 0.56 -0.34
CA SER A 113 -7.57 1.76 0.10
C SER A 113 -6.91 2.32 1.36
N VAL A 114 -6.54 3.59 1.38
CA VAL A 114 -5.99 4.30 2.55
C VAL A 114 -7.10 5.14 3.21
N GLY A 115 -8.24 5.34 2.53
CA GLY A 115 -9.38 6.10 3.03
C GLY A 115 -9.21 7.61 2.85
N SER A 116 -9.89 8.39 3.70
CA SER A 116 -9.90 9.85 3.62
C SER A 116 -8.63 10.47 4.24
N LEU A 117 -7.90 11.24 3.44
CA LEU A 117 -6.75 12.06 3.83
C LEU A 117 -7.18 13.54 3.88
N PRO A 118 -7.29 14.15 5.07
CA PRO A 118 -7.74 15.54 5.23
C PRO A 118 -6.81 16.58 4.58
N PRO A 119 -7.30 17.82 4.34
CA PRO A 119 -6.47 18.93 3.87
C PRO A 119 -5.26 19.19 4.79
N GLY A 120 -4.07 19.30 4.24
CA GLY A 120 -2.83 19.58 4.99
C GLY A 120 -2.33 18.42 5.86
N GLU A 121 -3.05 17.31 5.94
CA GLU A 121 -2.61 16.10 6.67
C GLU A 121 -1.61 15.28 5.84
N SER A 122 -0.81 14.51 6.58
CA SER A 122 0.19 13.61 5.98
C SER A 122 -0.21 12.15 6.13
N ALA A 123 0.14 11.36 5.12
CA ALA A 123 0.01 9.91 5.15
C ALA A 123 1.41 9.27 5.09
N SER A 124 1.77 8.49 6.13
CA SER A 124 3.00 7.70 6.15
C SER A 124 2.66 6.24 5.89
N ILE A 125 3.08 5.73 4.75
CA ILE A 125 2.83 4.36 4.30
C ILE A 125 4.09 3.53 4.52
N ARG A 126 4.00 2.45 5.28
CA ARG A 126 5.07 1.48 5.50
C ARG A 126 4.68 0.15 4.88
N LEU A 127 5.46 -0.30 3.91
CA LEU A 127 5.34 -1.60 3.24
C LEU A 127 6.60 -2.41 3.51
N GLU A 128 6.43 -3.64 3.95
CA GLU A 128 7.51 -4.60 4.19
C GLU A 128 7.22 -5.88 3.41
N TYR A 129 8.19 -6.32 2.62
CA TYR A 129 8.09 -7.55 1.85
C TYR A 129 9.44 -8.26 1.78
N VAL A 130 9.39 -9.55 1.49
CA VAL A 130 10.57 -10.36 1.21
C VAL A 130 10.56 -10.80 -0.25
N ILE A 131 11.73 -10.95 -0.83
CA ILE A 131 11.92 -11.48 -2.18
C ILE A 131 13.12 -12.43 -2.22
N GLU A 132 13.00 -13.52 -2.97
CA GLU A 132 14.13 -14.40 -3.26
C GLU A 132 15.06 -13.73 -4.26
N LEU A 133 16.34 -13.63 -3.93
CA LEU A 133 17.37 -13.15 -4.84
C LEU A 133 17.84 -14.34 -5.68
N ALA A 134 17.38 -14.40 -6.93
CA ALA A 134 17.94 -15.34 -7.89
C ALA A 134 19.45 -15.08 -8.04
N GLY A 135 20.28 -16.08 -7.76
CA GLY A 135 21.71 -16.00 -7.97
C GLY A 135 21.99 -15.65 -9.44
N ALA A 136 22.85 -14.66 -9.70
CA ALA A 136 23.35 -14.42 -11.04
C ALA A 136 24.02 -15.71 -11.53
N GLY A 137 23.36 -16.41 -12.47
CA GLY A 137 23.88 -17.65 -13.02
C GLY A 137 25.32 -17.46 -13.49
N GLY A 138 26.23 -18.23 -12.91
CA GLY A 138 27.62 -18.39 -13.36
C GLY A 138 27.75 -19.53 -14.35
#